data_AF-A0A969NMU4-F1
#
_entry.id   AF-A0A969NMU4-F1
#
_cell.length_a   1.000
_cell.length_b   1.000
_cell.length_c   1.000
_cell.angle_alpha   90.00
_cell.angle_beta   90.00
_cell.angle_gamma   90.00
#
_symmetry.space_group_name_H-M   'P 1'
#
loop_
_entity.id
_entity.type
_entity.pdbx_description
1 polymer ?
#
loop_
_entity_poly.entity_id
_entity_poly.type
_entity_poly.pdbx_seq_one_letter_code
_entity_poly.pdbx_strand_id
1 'polypeptide(L)'
;MLFLDHTQVQYCKIQSGDQTLSGLIYNKNLFIREKSFPKEEIEAAIKECREEYLDHEERSQIATLLVKGRNSVGIWMQNNKYKSNIIPGSSEQTTAKSQPSADNSQPKGNAQRISLRQLAIEMHSERGVEIKTRRHKLMLFQRCFLGNEAVDWLVNQVKISREDAIVLGQKMLDKGIFQHVANEHQFKDEPLFYRFNEDQGKSIWNSSV
;
A
#
# COMPACT_ATOMS: atom_id res chain seq x y z
N MET A 1 4.86 -8.18 -11.78
CA MET A 1 5.28 -9.45 -11.15
C MET A 1 6.70 -9.30 -10.65
N LEU A 2 7.02 -9.78 -9.44
CA LEU A 2 8.41 -9.88 -8.99
C LEU A 2 8.79 -11.36 -8.90
N PHE A 3 10.01 -11.61 -9.33
CA PHE A 3 10.64 -12.92 -9.27
C PHE A 3 11.56 -12.96 -8.04
N LEU A 4 11.31 -13.90 -7.13
CA LEU A 4 12.07 -14.07 -5.89
C LEU A 4 12.63 -15.49 -5.80
N ASP A 5 13.76 -15.64 -5.14
CA ASP A 5 14.25 -16.94 -4.69
C ASP A 5 13.64 -17.32 -3.33
N HIS A 6 13.50 -18.62 -3.06
CA HIS A 6 12.98 -19.13 -1.78
C HIS A 6 13.72 -18.62 -0.53
N THR A 7 14.96 -18.17 -0.67
CA THR A 7 15.75 -17.58 0.42
C THR A 7 15.34 -16.15 0.78
N GLN A 8 14.58 -15.47 -0.09
CA GLN A 8 14.20 -14.06 0.07
C GLN A 8 12.83 -13.88 0.75
N VAL A 9 12.18 -14.98 1.14
CA VAL A 9 10.82 -14.99 1.70
C VAL A 9 10.78 -15.82 2.98
N GLN A 10 9.88 -15.48 3.89
CA GLN A 10 9.67 -16.24 5.12
C GLN A 10 8.43 -17.11 4.99
N TYR A 11 8.59 -18.43 5.00
CA TYR A 11 7.45 -19.35 4.89
C TYR A 11 6.66 -19.45 6.19
N CYS A 12 5.34 -19.58 6.09
CA CYS A 12 4.46 -19.80 7.23
C CYS A 12 3.32 -20.76 6.87
N LYS A 13 2.64 -21.26 7.89
CA LYS A 13 1.42 -22.07 7.74
C LYS A 13 0.23 -21.28 8.26
N ILE A 14 -0.85 -21.32 7.51
CA ILE A 14 -2.09 -20.59 7.81
C ILE A 14 -3.19 -21.62 8.07
N GLN A 15 -3.92 -21.47 9.16
CA GLN A 15 -5.06 -22.33 9.50
C GLN A 15 -6.37 -21.75 8.94
N SER A 16 -6.97 -22.43 7.96
CA SER A 16 -8.25 -22.05 7.35
C SER A 16 -9.24 -23.20 7.54
N GLY A 17 -10.01 -23.16 8.63
CA GLY A 17 -10.86 -24.28 9.03
C GLY A 17 -10.02 -25.52 9.36
N ASP A 18 -10.34 -26.65 8.73
CA ASP A 18 -9.60 -27.92 8.87
C ASP A 18 -8.37 -28.03 7.95
N GLN A 19 -8.14 -27.03 7.09
CA GLN A 19 -7.06 -27.06 6.11
C GLN A 19 -5.90 -26.14 6.51
N THR A 20 -4.69 -26.59 6.22
CA THR A 20 -3.47 -25.78 6.36
C THR A 20 -3.05 -25.26 4.99
N LEU A 21 -3.04 -23.94 4.83
CA LEU A 21 -2.55 -23.30 3.62
C LEU A 21 -1.05 -22.98 3.73
N SER A 22 -0.37 -23.06 2.58
CA SER A 22 1.02 -22.63 2.47
C SER A 22 1.05 -21.11 2.30
N GLY A 23 1.59 -20.42 3.30
CA GLY A 23 1.79 -18.98 3.29
C GLY A 23 3.26 -18.60 3.16
N LEU A 24 3.51 -17.38 2.70
CA LEU A 24 4.80 -16.73 2.85
C LEU A 24 4.60 -15.26 3.23
N ILE A 25 5.60 -14.72 3.91
CA ILE A 25 5.67 -13.32 4.31
C ILE A 25 6.79 -12.67 3.51
N TYR A 26 6.45 -11.56 2.86
CA TYR A 26 7.41 -10.70 2.16
C TYR A 26 7.00 -9.24 2.37
N ASN A 27 7.94 -8.39 2.79
CA ASN A 27 7.69 -6.98 3.13
C ASN A 27 6.46 -6.77 4.03
N LYS A 28 6.35 -7.55 5.11
CA LYS A 28 5.23 -7.51 6.08
C LYS A 28 3.84 -7.87 5.50
N ASN A 29 3.77 -8.38 4.27
CA ASN A 29 2.52 -8.83 3.65
C ASN A 29 2.47 -10.35 3.57
N LEU A 30 1.27 -10.90 3.75
CA LEU A 30 1.02 -12.34 3.67
C LEU A 30 0.62 -12.68 2.24
N PHE A 31 1.26 -13.70 1.68
CA PHE A 31 0.94 -14.26 0.38
C PHE A 31 0.59 -15.73 0.55
N ILE A 32 -0.44 -16.17 -0.17
CA ILE A 32 -0.91 -17.55 -0.17
C ILE A 32 -0.54 -18.17 -1.51
N ARG A 33 -0.07 -19.42 -1.47
CA ARG A 33 0.26 -20.16 -2.68
C ARG A 33 -1.01 -20.52 -3.43
N GLU A 34 -1.14 -20.01 -4.65
CA GLU A 34 -2.24 -20.39 -5.54
C GLU A 34 -1.86 -21.57 -6.43
N LYS A 35 -0.64 -21.54 -6.98
CA LYS A 35 -0.18 -22.60 -7.89
C LYS A 35 1.30 -22.88 -7.74
N SER A 36 1.70 -24.09 -8.12
CA SER A 36 3.11 -24.49 -8.19
C SER A 36 3.38 -25.30 -9.44
N PHE A 37 4.53 -25.05 -10.04
CA PHE A 37 5.05 -25.72 -11.23
C PHE A 37 6.35 -26.42 -10.88
N PRO A 38 6.71 -27.52 -11.57
CA PRO A 38 8.07 -28.03 -11.59
C PRO A 38 9.06 -26.93 -12.00
N LYS A 39 10.31 -27.01 -11.54
CA LYS A 39 11.31 -25.98 -11.83
C LYS A 39 11.63 -25.86 -13.32
N GLU A 40 11.49 -26.96 -14.05
CA GLU A 40 11.70 -27.08 -15.49
C GLU A 40 10.65 -26.26 -16.28
N GLU A 41 9.49 -26.02 -15.68
CA GLU A 41 8.35 -25.30 -16.28
C GLU A 41 8.29 -23.82 -15.89
N ILE A 42 9.44 -23.22 -15.55
CA ILE A 42 9.53 -21.81 -15.14
C ILE A 42 8.92 -20.84 -16.17
N GLU A 43 9.08 -21.12 -17.47
CA GLU A 43 8.52 -20.28 -18.54
C GLU A 43 7.00 -20.36 -18.59
N ALA A 44 6.44 -21.56 -18.41
CA ALA A 44 4.99 -21.76 -18.31
C ALA A 44 4.43 -21.04 -17.07
N ALA A 45 5.13 -21.13 -15.93
CA ALA A 45 4.76 -20.40 -14.71
C ALA A 45 4.77 -18.88 -14.90
N ILE A 46 5.76 -18.33 -15.63
CA ILE A 46 5.83 -16.90 -15.95
C ILE A 46 4.69 -16.49 -16.86
N LYS A 47 4.43 -17.27 -17.93
CA LYS A 47 3.37 -17.00 -18.89
C LYS A 47 2.00 -16.97 -18.20
N GLU A 48 1.70 -18.01 -17.44
CA GLU A 48 0.42 -18.10 -16.72
C GLU A 48 0.29 -17.00 -15.65
N CYS A 49 1.37 -16.69 -14.93
CA CYS A 49 1.37 -15.59 -13.96
C CYS A 49 1.00 -14.25 -14.63
N ARG A 50 1.43 -14.01 -15.88
CA ARG A 50 1.09 -12.79 -16.62
C ARG A 50 -0.38 -12.81 -17.04
N GLU A 51 -0.77 -13.83 -17.79
CA GLU A 51 -2.08 -13.90 -18.45
C GLU A 51 -3.23 -14.01 -17.43
N GLU A 52 -3.11 -14.84 -16.40
CA GLU A 52 -4.23 -15.11 -15.49
C GLU A 52 -4.30 -14.18 -14.27
N TYR A 53 -3.19 -13.52 -13.91
CA TYR A 53 -3.09 -12.79 -12.64
C TYR A 53 -2.66 -11.34 -12.78
N LEU A 54 -1.99 -10.95 -13.86
CA LEU A 54 -1.60 -9.55 -14.08
C LEU A 54 -2.51 -8.84 -15.08
N ASP A 55 -3.03 -9.57 -16.08
CA ASP A 55 -3.84 -8.99 -17.16
C ASP A 55 -5.35 -9.06 -16.89
N HIS A 56 -5.77 -9.83 -15.88
CA HIS A 56 -7.18 -9.99 -15.50
C HIS A 56 -7.67 -8.79 -14.67
N GLU A 57 -8.80 -8.18 -15.04
CA GLU A 57 -9.31 -6.92 -14.46
C GLU A 57 -9.44 -6.93 -12.92
N GLU A 58 -9.97 -8.02 -12.36
CA GLU A 58 -10.10 -8.18 -10.90
C GLU A 58 -8.82 -8.65 -10.19
N ARG A 59 -8.06 -9.59 -10.79
CA ARG A 59 -6.88 -10.19 -10.15
C ARG A 59 -5.60 -9.36 -10.33
N SER A 60 -5.55 -8.49 -11.35
CA SER A 60 -4.45 -7.55 -11.60
C SER A 60 -4.22 -6.58 -10.43
N GLN A 61 -5.27 -6.36 -9.64
CA GLN A 61 -5.24 -5.57 -8.42
C GLN A 61 -4.64 -6.34 -7.25
N ILE A 62 -4.39 -7.64 -7.34
CA ILE A 62 -3.75 -8.40 -6.25
C ILE A 62 -2.25 -8.47 -6.52
N ALA A 63 -1.46 -8.22 -5.48
CA ALA A 63 -0.02 -8.36 -5.56
C ALA A 63 0.37 -9.83 -5.76
N THR A 64 1.06 -10.12 -6.86
CA THR A 64 1.48 -11.48 -7.24
C THR A 64 3.01 -11.62 -7.25
N LEU A 65 3.51 -12.64 -6.57
CA LEU A 65 4.91 -13.08 -6.55
C LEU A 65 5.09 -14.36 -7.35
N LEU A 66 6.21 -14.46 -8.03
CA LEU A 66 6.73 -15.71 -8.55
C LEU A 66 7.95 -16.10 -7.70
N VAL A 67 7.85 -17.21 -6.96
CA VAL A 67 8.92 -17.65 -6.05
C VAL A 67 9.54 -18.93 -6.56
N LYS A 68 10.82 -18.88 -6.90
CA LYS A 68 11.63 -20.03 -7.31
C LYS A 68 12.15 -20.77 -6.08
N GLY A 69 11.60 -21.95 -5.86
CA GLY A 69 12.09 -22.96 -4.94
C GLY A 69 13.22 -23.80 -5.54
N ARG A 70 13.72 -24.75 -4.74
CA ARG A 70 14.79 -25.67 -5.16
C ARG A 70 14.38 -26.55 -6.34
N ASN A 71 13.15 -27.05 -6.31
CA ASN A 71 12.58 -27.99 -7.27
C ASN A 71 11.22 -27.53 -7.86
N SER A 72 10.78 -26.31 -7.54
CA SER A 72 9.48 -25.82 -7.99
C SER A 72 9.47 -24.30 -8.14
N VAL A 73 8.50 -23.78 -8.87
CA VAL A 73 8.20 -22.35 -8.97
C VAL A 73 6.76 -22.14 -8.53
N GLY A 74 6.53 -21.29 -7.53
CA GLY A 74 5.18 -21.00 -7.02
C GLY A 74 4.67 -19.63 -7.46
N ILE A 75 3.39 -19.55 -7.79
CA ILE A 75 2.63 -18.30 -7.90
C ILE A 75 1.98 -18.04 -6.54
N TRP A 76 2.22 -16.86 -5.98
CA TRP A 76 1.70 -16.48 -4.67
C TRP A 76 0.97 -15.16 -4.74
N MET A 77 -0.24 -15.10 -4.20
CA MET A 77 -1.09 -13.91 -4.22
C MET A 77 -1.23 -13.31 -2.83
N GLN A 78 -1.16 -11.99 -2.73
CA GLN A 78 -1.30 -11.30 -1.46
C GLN A 78 -2.71 -11.49 -0.91
N ASN A 79 -2.78 -12.03 0.31
CA ASN A 79 -4.04 -12.22 1.01
C ASN A 79 -3.85 -11.95 2.51
N ASN A 80 -3.99 -10.68 2.88
CA ASN A 80 -3.81 -10.24 4.26
C ASN A 80 -5.00 -10.61 5.18
N LYS A 81 -6.12 -11.12 4.65
CA LYS A 81 -7.28 -11.55 5.45
C LYS A 81 -6.92 -12.66 6.45
N TYR A 82 -5.96 -13.50 6.08
CA TYR A 82 -5.54 -14.64 6.90
C TYR A 82 -4.36 -14.33 7.84
N LYS A 83 -3.96 -13.06 7.99
CA LYS A 83 -2.87 -12.69 8.91
C LYS A 83 -3.15 -13.08 10.35
N SER A 84 -4.41 -13.05 10.79
CA SER A 84 -4.85 -13.51 12.11
C SER A 84 -4.82 -15.03 12.29
N ASN A 85 -4.66 -15.79 11.20
CA ASN A 85 -4.77 -17.24 11.15
C ASN A 85 -3.40 -17.92 11.00
N ILE A 86 -2.32 -17.16 11.13
CA ILE A 86 -0.96 -17.70 11.10
C ILE A 86 -0.75 -18.53 12.37
N ILE A 87 -0.36 -19.79 12.22
CA ILE A 87 -0.13 -20.70 13.35
C ILE A 87 1.08 -20.17 14.15
N PRO A 88 0.90 -19.80 15.45
CA PRO A 88 2.00 -19.31 16.28
C PRO A 88 3.05 -20.40 16.49
N GLY A 89 4.33 -20.12 16.23
CA GLY A 89 5.44 -21.05 16.49
C GLY A 89 6.39 -21.32 15.32
N SER A 90 6.14 -20.78 14.12
CA SER A 90 7.12 -20.81 13.03
C SER A 90 7.75 -19.42 12.82
N SER A 91 8.88 -19.22 13.51
CA SER A 91 9.85 -18.10 13.48
C SER A 91 9.43 -16.74 14.08
N GLU A 92 10.01 -16.44 15.24
CA GLU A 92 9.92 -15.23 16.04
C GLU A 92 10.90 -14.11 15.61
N GLN A 93 10.73 -12.94 16.28
CA GLN A 93 11.68 -11.84 16.54
C GLN A 93 11.83 -10.75 15.44
N THR A 94 11.76 -9.43 15.70
CA THR A 94 11.56 -8.62 16.93
C THR A 94 11.33 -7.13 16.56
N THR A 95 10.53 -6.43 17.39
CA THR A 95 10.69 -5.08 18.04
C THR A 95 11.73 -4.05 17.49
N ALA A 96 11.68 -2.72 17.67
CA ALA A 96 10.78 -1.65 18.14
C ALA A 96 11.53 -0.27 18.07
N LYS A 97 10.82 0.88 18.24
CA LYS A 97 11.26 2.26 18.68
C LYS A 97 12.01 3.14 17.65
N SER A 98 12.00 4.50 17.60
CA SER A 98 11.68 5.64 18.52
C SER A 98 11.69 6.97 17.70
N GLN A 99 10.73 7.91 17.80
CA GLN A 99 10.71 9.19 18.58
C GLN A 99 11.38 10.46 17.92
N PRO A 100 11.10 11.72 18.36
CA PRO A 100 10.70 12.87 17.52
C PRO A 100 11.61 14.12 17.61
N SER A 101 11.38 15.15 16.77
CA SER A 101 11.82 16.53 17.07
C SER A 101 11.02 17.60 16.31
N ALA A 102 10.64 18.64 17.05
CA ALA A 102 9.94 19.84 16.61
C ALA A 102 10.93 20.97 16.31
N ASP A 103 10.61 21.88 15.38
CA ASP A 103 10.72 23.33 15.61
C ASP A 103 9.91 24.14 14.57
N ASN A 104 9.65 25.38 14.93
CA ASN A 104 8.50 26.21 14.63
C ASN A 104 8.93 27.46 13.84
N SER A 105 8.26 27.82 12.74
CA SER A 105 8.27 29.20 12.22
C SER A 105 7.05 29.49 11.31
N GLN A 106 6.29 30.54 11.64
CA GLN A 106 5.23 31.16 10.82
C GLN A 106 5.81 32.27 9.93
N PRO A 107 5.22 32.65 8.76
CA PRO A 107 4.17 33.70 8.71
C PRO A 107 3.11 33.52 7.56
N LYS A 108 1.84 33.84 7.81
CA LYS A 108 1.02 35.01 7.36
C LYS A 108 0.67 35.09 5.86
N GLY A 109 -0.62 34.96 5.56
CA GLY A 109 -1.27 35.41 4.31
C GLY A 109 -2.79 35.26 4.41
N ASN A 110 -3.53 36.37 4.27
CA ASN A 110 -4.99 36.41 4.33
C ASN A 110 -5.60 35.83 3.05
N ALA A 111 -6.25 34.68 3.16
CA ALA A 111 -7.29 34.20 2.24
C ALA A 111 -8.30 33.41 3.08
N GLN A 112 -9.57 33.42 2.68
CA GLN A 112 -10.72 32.77 3.34
C GLN A 112 -10.31 31.56 4.19
N ARG A 113 -10.56 31.60 5.51
CA ARG A 113 -10.15 30.56 6.46
C ARG A 113 -10.93 29.25 6.20
N ILE A 114 -10.55 28.52 5.16
CA ILE A 114 -10.96 27.13 4.98
C ILE A 114 -10.26 26.33 6.07
N SER A 115 -11.03 25.65 6.92
CA SER A 115 -10.46 24.78 7.95
C SER A 115 -9.77 23.57 7.31
N LEU A 116 -8.74 23.01 7.94
CA LEU A 116 -8.06 21.81 7.43
C LEU A 116 -9.02 20.65 7.18
N ARG A 117 -10.10 20.55 7.97
CA ARG A 117 -11.13 19.53 7.81
C ARG A 117 -11.98 19.76 6.56
N GLN A 118 -12.40 21.01 6.31
CA GLN A 118 -13.15 21.35 5.11
C GLN A 118 -12.30 21.11 3.85
N LEU A 119 -11.02 21.51 3.93
CA LEU A 119 -10.05 21.27 2.86
C LEU A 119 -9.87 19.76 2.58
N ALA A 120 -9.82 18.94 3.63
CA ALA A 120 -9.75 17.48 3.49
C ALA A 120 -10.97 16.89 2.78
N ILE A 121 -12.18 17.36 3.12
CA ILE A 121 -13.42 16.91 2.48
C ILE A 121 -13.41 17.26 0.99
N GLU A 122 -13.01 18.47 0.64
CA GLU A 122 -12.92 18.91 -0.75
C GLU A 122 -11.84 18.14 -1.52
N MET A 123 -10.68 17.92 -0.89
CA MET A 123 -9.58 17.16 -1.45
C MET A 123 -9.93 15.68 -1.65
N HIS A 124 -10.81 15.10 -0.82
CA HIS A 124 -11.30 13.72 -0.94
C HIS A 124 -12.43 13.56 -1.97
N SER A 125 -13.10 14.66 -2.33
CA SER A 125 -14.23 14.65 -3.25
C SER A 125 -13.84 14.27 -4.69
N GLU A 126 -14.83 14.04 -5.55
CA GLU A 126 -14.62 13.75 -6.98
C GLU A 126 -13.89 14.87 -7.75
N ARG A 127 -13.93 16.11 -7.24
CA ARG A 127 -13.20 17.27 -7.79
C ARG A 127 -11.86 17.51 -7.09
N GLY A 128 -11.49 16.60 -6.19
CA GLY A 128 -10.30 16.60 -5.37
C GLY A 128 -9.09 16.00 -6.09
N VAL A 129 -8.23 15.34 -5.32
CA VAL A 129 -7.11 14.56 -5.87
C VAL A 129 -7.58 13.21 -6.41
N GLU A 130 -6.85 12.64 -7.36
CA GLU A 130 -7.19 11.35 -7.92
C GLU A 130 -6.92 10.21 -6.92
N ILE A 131 -7.98 9.73 -6.27
CA ILE A 131 -7.92 8.60 -5.35
C ILE A 131 -8.18 7.30 -6.13
N LYS A 132 -7.14 6.50 -6.32
CA LYS A 132 -7.26 5.19 -6.96
C LYS A 132 -6.29 4.19 -6.40
N THR A 133 -6.57 2.93 -6.68
CA THR A 133 -5.65 1.84 -6.40
C THR A 133 -4.48 1.91 -7.36
N ARG A 134 -3.26 2.10 -6.84
CA ARG A 134 -2.04 2.16 -7.64
C ARG A 134 -1.13 0.98 -7.30
N ARG A 135 -0.52 0.40 -8.33
CA ARG A 135 0.50 -0.64 -8.16
C ARG A 135 1.87 0.00 -8.24
N HIS A 136 2.70 -0.25 -7.23
CA HIS A 136 4.11 0.13 -7.29
C HIS A 136 4.97 -1.02 -6.82
N LYS A 137 5.87 -1.45 -7.71
CA LYS A 137 6.62 -2.70 -7.60
C LYS A 137 5.64 -3.88 -7.42
N LEU A 138 5.66 -4.48 -6.24
CA LEU A 138 4.79 -5.57 -5.83
C LEU A 138 3.65 -5.16 -4.95
N MET A 139 3.62 -3.92 -4.47
CA MET A 139 2.63 -3.52 -3.51
C MET A 139 1.49 -2.84 -4.23
N LEU A 140 0.28 -3.24 -3.84
CA LEU A 140 -0.93 -2.55 -4.23
C LEU A 140 -1.31 -1.55 -3.14
N PHE A 141 -1.30 -0.28 -3.51
CA PHE A 141 -1.71 0.81 -2.65
C PHE A 141 -3.14 1.19 -3.02
N GLN A 142 -4.11 0.57 -2.35
CA GLN A 142 -5.53 0.89 -2.55
C GLN A 142 -5.83 2.33 -2.16
N ARG A 143 -6.78 2.97 -2.86
CA ARG A 143 -7.34 4.27 -2.47
C ARG A 143 -6.28 5.30 -2.06
N CYS A 144 -5.19 5.38 -2.82
CA CYS A 144 -4.11 6.32 -2.56
C CYS A 144 -4.20 7.50 -3.52
N PHE A 145 -3.45 8.56 -3.23
CA PHE A 145 -3.21 9.71 -4.11
C PHE A 145 -1.71 10.03 -4.14
N LEU A 146 -1.27 10.84 -5.11
CA LEU A 146 0.13 11.23 -5.24
C LEU A 146 0.42 12.55 -4.51
N GLY A 147 1.58 12.65 -3.87
CA GLY A 147 2.02 13.86 -3.15
C GLY A 147 2.11 15.08 -4.05
N ASN A 148 2.70 14.95 -5.24
CA ASN A 148 2.80 16.03 -6.21
C ASN A 148 1.42 16.49 -6.74
N GLU A 149 0.50 15.56 -7.01
CA GLU A 149 -0.88 15.90 -7.42
C GLU A 149 -1.63 16.62 -6.29
N ALA A 150 -1.40 16.23 -5.04
CA ALA A 150 -1.95 16.91 -3.88
C ALA A 150 -1.42 18.34 -3.74
N VAL A 151 -0.12 18.56 -3.98
CA VAL A 151 0.48 19.88 -3.99
C VAL A 151 -0.12 20.74 -5.11
N ASP A 152 -0.23 20.21 -6.33
CA ASP A 152 -0.87 20.89 -7.46
C ASP A 152 -2.31 21.30 -7.12
N TRP A 153 -3.06 20.40 -6.49
CA TRP A 153 -4.44 20.68 -6.07
C TRP A 153 -4.50 21.76 -4.99
N LEU A 154 -3.65 21.70 -3.96
CA LEU A 154 -3.59 22.67 -2.86
C LEU A 154 -3.22 24.08 -3.35
N VAL A 155 -2.23 24.18 -4.25
CA VAL A 155 -1.86 25.44 -4.92
C VAL A 155 -3.07 26.03 -5.63
N ASN A 156 -3.82 25.21 -6.37
CA ASN A 156 -4.97 25.67 -7.13
C ASN A 156 -6.17 26.03 -6.25
N GLN A 157 -6.43 25.27 -5.19
CA GLN A 157 -7.60 25.45 -4.31
C GLN A 157 -7.42 26.62 -3.34
N VAL A 158 -6.25 26.75 -2.73
CA VAL A 158 -5.97 27.75 -1.68
C VAL A 158 -5.26 28.99 -2.25
N LYS A 159 -4.78 28.93 -3.51
CA LYS A 159 -4.02 30.01 -4.18
C LYS A 159 -2.75 30.38 -3.43
N ILE A 160 -1.98 29.36 -3.06
CA ILE A 160 -0.71 29.47 -2.31
C ILE A 160 0.48 29.01 -3.15
N SER A 161 1.70 29.34 -2.71
CA SER A 161 2.91 28.82 -3.33
C SER A 161 3.03 27.31 -3.17
N ARG A 162 3.89 26.68 -3.96
CA ARG A 162 4.12 25.24 -3.91
C ARG A 162 4.77 24.84 -2.57
N GLU A 163 5.66 25.69 -2.08
CA GLU A 163 6.33 25.58 -0.78
C GLU A 163 5.30 25.66 0.36
N ASP A 164 4.38 26.62 0.31
CA ASP A 164 3.30 26.75 1.29
C ASP A 164 2.32 25.57 1.24
N ALA A 165 2.06 25.02 0.05
CA ALA A 165 1.23 23.83 -0.12
C ALA A 165 1.88 22.59 0.50
N ILE A 166 3.21 22.45 0.42
CA ILE A 166 3.94 21.40 1.14
C ILE A 166 3.79 21.57 2.65
N VAL A 167 3.95 22.79 3.18
CA VAL A 167 3.78 23.07 4.61
C VAL A 167 2.33 22.79 5.06
N LEU A 168 1.34 23.14 4.24
CA LEU A 168 -0.06 22.88 4.52
C LEU A 168 -0.38 21.38 4.50
N GLY A 169 0.10 20.65 3.50
CA GLY A 169 -0.03 19.20 3.41
C GLY A 169 0.66 18.50 4.59
N GLN A 170 1.82 18.99 5.03
CA GLN A 170 2.48 18.48 6.24
C GLN A 170 1.60 18.66 7.48
N LYS A 171 0.97 19.83 7.66
CA LYS A 171 0.01 20.05 8.76
C LYS A 171 -1.19 19.10 8.69
N MET A 172 -1.67 18.78 7.48
CA MET A 172 -2.76 17.81 7.31
C MET A 172 -2.31 16.39 7.69
N LEU A 173 -1.07 16.01 7.32
CA LEU A 173 -0.45 14.75 7.71
C LEU A 173 -0.28 14.64 9.23
N ASP A 174 0.26 15.68 9.87
CA ASP A 174 0.48 15.73 11.33
C ASP A 174 -0.84 15.66 12.12
N LYS A 175 -1.93 16.18 11.54
CA LYS A 175 -3.29 16.10 12.11
C LYS A 175 -3.98 14.77 11.84
N GLY A 176 -3.33 13.84 11.14
CA GLY A 176 -3.90 12.54 10.82
C GLY A 176 -5.09 12.63 9.88
N ILE A 177 -5.07 13.56 8.92
CA ILE A 177 -6.08 13.61 7.85
C ILE A 177 -5.75 12.55 6.79
N PHE A 178 -4.47 12.45 6.43
CA PHE A 178 -3.92 11.41 5.59
C PHE A 178 -2.54 11.04 6.10
N GLN A 179 -1.99 9.94 5.59
CA GLN A 179 -0.63 9.49 5.91
C GLN A 179 0.09 8.95 4.67
N HIS A 180 1.41 8.96 4.70
CA HIS A 180 2.19 8.23 3.70
C HIS A 180 1.88 6.73 3.81
N VAL A 181 1.71 6.03 2.69
CA VAL A 181 1.27 4.62 2.72
C VAL A 181 2.23 3.67 3.44
N ALA A 182 3.52 3.99 3.48
CA ALA A 182 4.53 3.22 4.22
C ALA A 182 4.83 3.81 5.60
N ASN A 183 4.24 4.96 5.98
CA ASN A 183 4.56 5.70 7.20
C ASN A 183 6.04 6.11 7.35
N GLU A 184 6.77 6.22 6.24
CA GLU A 184 8.22 6.49 6.20
C GLU A 184 8.59 7.95 5.87
N HIS A 185 7.64 8.75 5.40
CA HIS A 185 7.94 10.06 4.83
C HIS A 185 7.04 11.16 5.38
N GLN A 186 7.64 12.34 5.55
CA GLN A 186 6.94 13.62 5.60
C GLN A 186 6.20 13.88 4.28
N PHE A 187 5.29 14.84 4.28
CA PHE A 187 4.62 15.25 3.07
C PHE A 187 5.62 15.90 2.11
N LYS A 188 5.64 15.39 0.88
CA LYS A 188 6.56 15.81 -0.16
C LYS A 188 5.84 16.00 -1.47
N ASP A 189 6.34 16.98 -2.21
CA ASP A 189 6.01 17.21 -3.60
C ASP A 189 6.74 16.23 -4.54
N GLU A 190 6.42 14.95 -4.39
CA GLU A 190 7.02 13.86 -5.14
C GLU A 190 5.91 12.85 -5.49
N PRO A 191 6.12 11.95 -6.47
CA PRO A 191 5.17 10.88 -6.81
C PRO A 191 5.17 9.75 -5.76
N LEU A 192 5.08 10.12 -4.48
CA LEU A 192 4.91 9.24 -3.33
C LEU A 192 3.43 9.05 -3.04
N PHE A 193 3.07 7.90 -2.49
CA PHE A 193 1.68 7.56 -2.23
C PHE A 193 1.25 7.96 -0.81
N TYR A 194 0.10 8.61 -0.74
CA TYR A 194 -0.57 8.96 0.50
C TYR A 194 -1.98 8.39 0.51
N ARG A 195 -2.55 8.20 1.69
CA ARG A 195 -3.89 7.66 1.87
C ARG A 195 -4.61 8.45 2.95
N PHE A 196 -5.85 8.82 2.67
CA PHE A 196 -6.73 9.42 3.67
C PHE A 196 -7.00 8.44 4.80
N ASN A 197 -7.06 8.95 6.02
CA ASN A 197 -7.27 8.10 7.19
C ASN A 197 -8.68 7.49 7.20
N GLU A 198 -9.66 8.16 6.60
CA GLU A 198 -11.01 7.63 6.39
C GLU A 198 -11.06 6.45 5.40
N ASP A 199 -9.99 6.22 4.63
CA ASP A 199 -9.84 5.08 3.73
C ASP A 199 -8.99 3.95 4.32
N GLN A 200 -8.49 4.11 5.54
CA GLN A 200 -7.79 3.04 6.26
C GLN A 200 -8.75 1.91 6.61
N GLY A 201 -8.37 0.67 6.28
CA GLY A 201 -9.22 -0.50 6.50
C GLY A 201 -10.34 -0.71 5.48
N LYS A 202 -10.60 0.24 4.57
CA LYS A 202 -11.50 0.04 3.43
C LYS A 202 -10.79 -0.80 2.37
N SER A 203 -10.88 -2.11 2.52
CA SER A 203 -10.56 -3.07 1.46
C SER A 203 -11.65 -3.00 0.39
N ILE A 204 -11.30 -3.17 -0.89
CA ILE A 204 -12.26 -3.40 -2.00
C ILE A 204 -13.19 -4.60 -1.75
N TRP A 205 -12.92 -5.41 -0.72
CA TRP A 205 -13.77 -6.51 -0.26
C TRP A 205 -14.82 -6.12 0.79
N ASN A 206 -14.84 -4.88 1.27
CA ASN A 206 -15.93 -4.33 2.10
C ASN A 206 -16.91 -3.55 1.23
N SER A 207 -17.37 -4.18 0.14
CA SER A 207 -18.73 -3.92 -0.35
C SER A 207 -19.63 -4.79 0.51
N SER A 208 -20.06 -4.27 1.66
CA SER A 208 -21.29 -4.75 2.24
C SER A 208 -22.38 -4.60 1.18
N VAL A 209 -23.05 -5.72 0.92
CA VAL A 209 -24.38 -5.89 0.32
C VAL A 209 -25.17 -4.59 0.15
#